data_AF-X1M1R6-F1
#
_entry.id   AF-X1M1R6-F1
#
_cell.length_a   1.000
_cell.length_b   1.000
_cell.length_c   1.000
_cell.angle_alpha   90.00
_cell.angle_beta   90.00
_cell.angle_gamma   90.00
#
_symmetry.space_group_name_H-M   'P 1'
#
loop_
_entity.id
_entity.type
_entity.pdbx_description
1 polymer ?
#
loop_
_entity_poly.entity_id
_entity_poly.type
_entity_poly.pdbx_seq_one_letter_code
_entity_poly.pdbx_strand_id
1 'polypeptide(L)'
;MASIKELPTRSTTKFERIGAHTHIKGLGLADNLKAIKIKDGMVGQERAREAAGLIIQMIKEGKLSGKTVILAGPPGTGKTAIAVAISKELGANVPFIQMSGSEIYSSERKKTEILIEAIRKCIGVEIHEMRKVYEGELTSMDIKTAPHPYNPY
;
A
#
# COMPACT_ATOMS: atom_id res chain seq x y z
N MET A 1 30.05 17.69 24.34
CA MET A 1 29.48 16.34 24.21
C MET A 1 28.56 16.36 23.01
N ALA A 2 28.93 15.70 21.92
CA ALA A 2 28.11 15.68 20.70
C ALA A 2 26.88 14.80 20.94
N SER A 3 25.68 15.37 20.77
CA SER A 3 24.42 14.64 20.89
C SER A 3 24.04 14.05 19.54
N ILE A 4 23.93 12.73 19.48
CA ILE A 4 23.47 11.99 18.30
C ILE A 4 21.98 12.25 18.11
N LYS A 5 21.56 12.62 16.90
CA LYS A 5 20.16 12.76 16.51
C LYS A 5 19.97 12.23 15.10
N GLU A 6 19.04 11.31 14.93
CA GLU A 6 18.59 10.85 13.62
C GLU A 6 18.04 12.05 12.83
N LEU A 7 18.66 12.32 11.67
CA LEU A 7 18.05 13.17 10.66
C LEU A 7 17.08 12.30 9.86
N PRO A 8 15.78 12.68 9.78
CA PRO A 8 14.83 11.88 9.02
C PRO A 8 15.31 11.78 7.58
N THR A 9 15.44 10.54 7.10
CA THR A 9 15.66 10.26 5.69
C THR A 9 14.65 11.08 4.90
N ARG A 10 15.11 12.01 4.06
CA ARG A 10 14.23 12.78 3.18
C ARG A 10 13.47 11.76 2.35
N SER A 11 12.20 11.55 2.70
CA SER A 11 11.29 10.73 1.92
C SER A 11 11.33 11.30 0.51
N THR A 12 11.78 10.51 -0.45
CA THR A 12 11.55 10.83 -1.85
C THR A 12 10.06 11.11 -1.97
N THR A 13 9.69 12.38 -2.18
CA THR A 13 8.29 12.76 -2.37
C THR A 13 7.81 11.99 -3.57
N LYS A 14 7.08 10.89 -3.34
CA LYS A 14 6.42 10.14 -4.40
C LYS A 14 5.63 11.15 -5.21
N PHE A 15 5.84 11.15 -6.52
CA PHE A 15 5.15 12.06 -7.43
C PHE A 15 3.68 11.61 -7.51
N GLU A 16 2.86 12.04 -6.54
CA GLU A 16 1.45 11.71 -6.48
C GLU A 16 0.70 12.51 -7.55
N ARG A 17 0.22 11.82 -8.59
CA ARG A 17 -0.68 12.43 -9.59
C ARG A 17 -2.10 12.47 -9.03
N ILE A 18 -2.78 13.60 -9.22
CA ILE A 18 -4.20 13.74 -8.89
C ILE A 18 -5.02 12.93 -9.89
N GLY A 19 -5.88 12.05 -9.39
CA GLY A 19 -6.81 11.23 -10.16
C GLY A 19 -8.19 11.14 -9.49
N ALA A 20 -9.10 10.41 -10.11
CA ALA A 20 -10.51 10.34 -9.71
C ALA A 20 -10.75 9.88 -8.26
N HIS A 21 -9.82 9.13 -7.68
CA HIS A 21 -9.94 8.56 -6.32
C HIS A 21 -8.84 9.03 -5.36
N THR A 22 -8.00 9.99 -5.75
CA THR A 22 -6.88 10.48 -4.90
C THR A 22 -7.37 11.18 -3.63
N HIS A 23 -8.59 11.72 -3.64
CA HIS A 23 -9.20 12.39 -2.48
C HIS A 23 -9.62 11.41 -1.36
N ILE A 24 -9.67 10.10 -1.64
CA ILE A 24 -10.12 9.08 -0.70
C ILE A 24 -8.95 8.72 0.22
N LYS A 25 -9.16 8.91 1.52
CA LYS A 25 -8.15 8.66 2.56
C LYS A 25 -8.46 7.43 3.41
N GLY A 26 -9.70 6.95 3.41
CA GLY A 26 -10.16 5.80 4.19
C GLY A 26 -11.66 5.60 4.06
N LEU A 27 -12.23 4.68 4.83
CA LEU A 27 -13.67 4.40 4.81
C LEU A 27 -14.49 5.42 5.59
N GLY A 28 -13.88 6.27 6.42
CA GLY A 28 -14.60 7.30 7.18
C GLY A 28 -15.57 6.75 8.22
N LEU A 29 -15.21 5.65 8.87
CA LEU A 29 -15.99 5.03 9.94
C LEU A 29 -15.65 5.70 11.29
N ALA A 30 -16.58 5.60 12.23
CA ALA A 30 -16.32 5.83 13.65
C ALA A 30 -15.80 4.54 14.32
N ASP A 31 -15.35 4.64 15.57
CA ASP A 31 -14.80 3.50 16.33
C ASP A 31 -15.82 2.37 16.53
N ASN A 32 -17.11 2.68 16.46
CA ASN A 32 -18.21 1.71 16.53
C ASN A 32 -18.61 1.12 15.16
N LEU A 33 -17.74 1.23 14.15
CA LEU A 33 -17.96 0.77 12.76
C LEU A 33 -19.10 1.49 12.01
N LYS A 34 -19.74 2.50 12.59
CA LYS A 34 -20.79 3.26 11.89
C LYS A 34 -20.18 4.25 10.91
N ALA A 35 -20.78 4.38 9.74
CA ALA A 35 -20.31 5.33 8.74
C ALA A 35 -20.69 6.76 9.12
N ILE A 36 -19.70 7.65 9.14
CA ILE A 36 -19.95 9.09 9.27
C ILE A 36 -20.30 9.64 7.88
N LYS A 37 -21.37 10.45 7.81
CA LYS A 37 -21.96 10.93 6.55
C LYS A 37 -20.95 11.54 5.58
N ILE A 38 -20.00 12.32 6.09
CA ILE A 38 -18.89 12.93 5.34
C ILE A 38 -17.61 12.78 6.16
N LYS A 39 -16.69 11.91 5.74
CA LYS A 39 -15.39 11.70 6.41
C LYS A 39 -14.41 10.99 5.47
N ASP A 40 -13.11 11.29 5.60
CA ASP A 40 -12.00 10.64 4.86
C ASP A 40 -12.15 10.58 3.34
N GLY A 41 -12.80 11.61 2.77
CA GLY A 41 -13.08 11.72 1.34
C GLY A 41 -14.28 10.91 0.86
N MET A 42 -14.96 10.18 1.75
CA MET A 42 -16.16 9.41 1.46
C MET A 42 -17.43 10.18 1.88
N VAL A 43 -18.47 10.10 1.04
CA VAL A 43 -19.79 10.71 1.29
C VAL A 43 -20.89 9.69 1.03
N GLY A 44 -21.81 9.56 1.97
CA GLY A 44 -22.94 8.62 1.86
C GLY A 44 -22.48 7.15 1.81
N GLN A 45 -23.23 6.31 1.09
CA GLN A 45 -23.01 4.86 0.98
C GLN A 45 -22.78 4.17 2.35
N GLU A 46 -23.55 4.57 3.36
CA GLU A 46 -23.33 4.19 4.76
C GLU A 46 -23.30 2.68 4.95
N ARG A 47 -24.35 1.97 4.53
CA ARG A 47 -24.42 0.50 4.64
C ARG A 47 -23.26 -0.21 3.95
N ALA A 48 -22.82 0.26 2.79
CA ALA A 48 -21.73 -0.36 2.05
C ALA A 48 -20.37 -0.12 2.74
N ARG A 49 -20.18 1.07 3.32
CA ARG A 49 -18.97 1.42 4.09
C ARG A 49 -18.91 0.66 5.41
N GLU A 50 -20.03 0.52 6.10
CA GLU A 50 -20.14 -0.29 7.33
C GLU A 50 -19.82 -1.75 7.05
N ALA A 51 -20.39 -2.33 5.98
CA ALA A 51 -20.06 -3.68 5.54
C ALA A 51 -18.57 -3.83 5.16
N ALA A 52 -17.99 -2.83 4.48
CA ALA A 52 -16.57 -2.80 4.19
C ALA A 52 -15.70 -2.73 5.46
N GLY A 53 -16.14 -2.02 6.50
CA GLY A 53 -15.49 -1.99 7.80
C GLY A 53 -15.41 -3.37 8.46
N LEU A 54 -16.52 -4.13 8.42
CA LEU A 54 -16.54 -5.51 8.91
C LEU A 54 -15.57 -6.41 8.13
N ILE A 55 -15.51 -6.25 6.81
CA ILE A 55 -14.57 -7.00 5.96
C ILE A 55 -13.12 -6.70 6.38
N ILE A 56 -12.77 -5.44 6.62
CA ILE A 56 -11.43 -5.06 7.07
C ILE A 56 -11.11 -5.68 8.42
N GLN A 57 -12.07 -5.69 9.35
CA GLN A 57 -11.88 -6.34 10.63
C GLN A 57 -11.61 -7.84 10.45
N MET A 58 -12.37 -8.53 9.58
CA MET A 58 -12.12 -9.93 9.26
C MET A 58 -10.75 -10.18 8.62
N ILE A 59 -10.26 -9.24 7.80
CA ILE A 59 -8.91 -9.30 7.22
C ILE A 59 -7.85 -9.16 8.31
N LYS A 60 -7.98 -8.16 9.19
CA LYS A 60 -7.04 -7.93 10.31
C LYS A 60 -7.02 -9.11 11.29
N GLU A 61 -8.15 -9.78 11.48
CA GLU A 61 -8.26 -11.00 12.28
C GLU A 61 -7.79 -12.28 11.54
N GLY A 62 -7.44 -12.19 10.25
CA GLY A 62 -7.01 -13.33 9.44
C GLY A 62 -8.11 -14.32 9.05
N LYS A 63 -9.39 -13.97 9.25
CA LYS A 63 -10.56 -14.86 9.04
C LYS A 63 -11.10 -14.84 7.60
N LEU A 64 -10.58 -13.97 6.73
CA LEU A 64 -11.09 -13.77 5.36
C LEU A 64 -10.28 -14.51 4.28
N SER A 65 -9.40 -15.45 4.63
CA SER A 65 -8.60 -16.18 3.65
C SER A 65 -9.46 -17.00 2.67
N GLY A 66 -9.16 -16.90 1.37
CA GLY A 66 -9.83 -17.66 0.30
C GLY A 66 -11.27 -17.24 0.01
N LYS A 67 -11.73 -16.09 0.52
CA LYS A 67 -13.09 -15.58 0.28
C LYS A 67 -13.08 -14.46 -0.76
N THR A 68 -14.16 -14.38 -1.52
CA THR A 68 -14.37 -13.33 -2.54
C THR A 68 -15.46 -12.37 -2.07
N VAL A 69 -15.18 -11.07 -2.18
CA VAL A 69 -16.17 -10.00 -1.97
C VAL A 69 -16.54 -9.41 -3.32
N ILE A 70 -17.84 -9.26 -3.58
CA ILE A 70 -18.36 -8.66 -4.81
C ILE A 70 -19.09 -7.36 -4.45
N LEU A 71 -18.68 -6.25 -5.06
CA LEU A 71 -19.39 -4.98 -5.00
C LEU A 71 -20.28 -4.85 -6.24
N ALA A 72 -21.59 -4.92 -6.06
CA ALA A 72 -22.56 -4.84 -7.15
C ALA A 72 -23.42 -3.57 -7.03
N GLY A 73 -23.81 -3.00 -8.18
CA GLY A 73 -24.70 -1.84 -8.25
C GLY A 73 -24.55 -1.05 -9.55
N PRO A 74 -25.45 -0.09 -9.81
CA PRO A 74 -25.42 0.76 -11.02
C PRO A 74 -24.08 1.50 -11.22
N PRO A 75 -23.71 1.89 -12.44
CA PRO A 75 -22.51 2.72 -12.68
C PRO A 75 -22.57 4.04 -11.88
N GLY A 76 -21.41 4.58 -11.50
CA GLY A 76 -21.33 5.85 -10.75
C GLY A 76 -21.63 5.77 -9.24
N THR A 77 -21.98 4.60 -8.70
CA THR A 77 -22.34 4.43 -7.27
C THR A 77 -21.15 4.32 -6.30
N GLY A 78 -19.91 4.50 -6.76
CA GLY A 78 -18.73 4.50 -5.88
C GLY A 78 -18.16 3.12 -5.54
N LYS A 79 -18.47 2.07 -6.30
CA LYS A 79 -17.88 0.73 -6.11
C LYS A 79 -16.35 0.74 -6.07
N THR A 80 -15.72 1.34 -7.08
CA THR A 80 -14.25 1.48 -7.15
C THR A 80 -13.72 2.38 -6.03
N ALA A 81 -14.46 3.44 -5.67
CA ALA A 81 -14.11 4.31 -4.56
C ALA A 81 -14.07 3.56 -3.22
N ILE A 82 -15.03 2.67 -2.96
CA ILE A 82 -15.04 1.81 -1.76
C ILE A 82 -13.84 0.85 -1.77
N ALA A 83 -13.50 0.24 -2.91
CA ALA A 83 -12.32 -0.63 -3.00
C ALA A 83 -11.01 0.12 -2.70
N VAL A 84 -10.88 1.36 -3.19
CA VAL A 84 -9.74 2.24 -2.86
C VAL A 84 -9.75 2.65 -1.39
N ALA A 85 -10.93 2.94 -0.83
CA ALA A 85 -11.04 3.26 0.59
C ALA A 85 -10.60 2.08 1.49
N ILE A 86 -10.99 0.85 1.13
CA ILE A 86 -10.57 -0.37 1.83
C ILE A 86 -9.04 -0.50 1.80
N SER A 87 -8.40 -0.27 0.65
CA SER A 87 -6.94 -0.38 0.57
C SER A 87 -6.21 0.65 1.40
N LYS A 88 -6.72 1.89 1.45
CA LYS A 88 -6.16 2.94 2.32
C LYS A 88 -6.31 2.60 3.80
N GLU A 89 -7.45 2.04 4.19
CA GLU A 89 -7.77 1.68 5.57
C GLU A 89 -6.99 0.45 6.09
N LEU A 90 -6.59 -0.46 5.19
CA LEU A 90 -5.71 -1.59 5.50
C LEU A 90 -4.26 -1.15 5.78
N GLY A 91 -3.85 0.00 5.23
CA GLY A 91 -2.53 0.60 5.47
C GLY A 91 -1.53 0.37 4.33
N ALA A 92 -0.43 1.14 4.35
CA ALA A 92 0.55 1.17 3.27
C ALA A 92 1.36 -0.13 3.10
N ASN A 93 1.42 -0.96 4.14
CA ASN A 93 2.15 -2.22 4.12
C ASN A 93 1.36 -3.35 3.44
N VAL A 94 0.03 -3.19 3.28
CA VAL A 94 -0.80 -4.20 2.65
C VAL A 94 -0.80 -3.98 1.14
N PRO A 95 -0.31 -4.95 0.33
CA PRO A 95 -0.33 -4.81 -1.12
C PRO A 95 -1.75 -4.72 -1.65
N PHE A 96 -1.99 -3.75 -2.53
CA PHE A 96 -3.25 -3.58 -3.23
C PHE A 96 -3.00 -3.40 -4.72
N ILE A 97 -3.76 -4.12 -5.54
CA ILE A 97 -3.65 -4.09 -6.99
C ILE A 97 -5.04 -3.85 -7.57
N GLN A 98 -5.12 -2.88 -8.45
CA GLN A 98 -6.27 -2.67 -9.32
C GLN A 98 -5.93 -3.26 -10.68
N MET A 99 -6.78 -4.18 -11.16
CA MET A 99 -6.63 -4.82 -12.46
C MET A 99 -7.97 -4.76 -13.19
N SER A 100 -7.97 -4.31 -14.44
CA SER A 100 -9.13 -4.43 -15.32
C SER A 100 -9.24 -5.85 -15.87
N GLY A 101 -10.45 -6.37 -16.06
CA GLY A 101 -10.67 -7.69 -16.66
C GLY A 101 -10.10 -7.81 -18.07
N SER A 102 -10.00 -6.70 -18.80
CA SER A 102 -9.38 -6.66 -20.13
C SER A 102 -7.88 -6.91 -20.10
N GLU A 103 -7.19 -6.60 -19.00
CA GLU A 103 -5.74 -6.81 -18.85
C GLU A 103 -5.36 -8.29 -18.76
N ILE A 104 -6.34 -9.17 -18.47
CA ILE A 104 -6.13 -10.62 -18.42
C ILE A 104 -5.93 -11.21 -19.83
N TYR A 105 -6.38 -10.52 -20.87
CA TYR A 105 -6.30 -11.00 -22.24
C TYR A 105 -5.01 -10.48 -22.90
N SER A 106 -4.11 -11.39 -23.25
CA SER A 106 -2.84 -11.10 -23.93
C SER A 106 -2.60 -12.10 -25.06
N SER A 107 -1.92 -11.66 -26.12
CA SER A 107 -1.44 -12.51 -27.21
C SER A 107 -0.19 -13.31 -26.82
N GLU A 108 0.61 -12.79 -25.89
CA GLU A 108 1.93 -13.34 -25.55
C GLU A 108 1.87 -14.24 -24.30
N ARG A 109 0.95 -13.96 -23.38
CA ARG A 109 0.88 -14.62 -22.08
C ARG A 109 -0.46 -15.32 -21.86
N LYS A 110 -0.42 -16.46 -21.17
CA LYS A 110 -1.62 -17.22 -20.83
C LYS A 110 -2.44 -16.47 -19.76
N LYS A 111 -3.77 -16.50 -19.89
CA LYS A 111 -4.71 -15.89 -18.93
C LYS A 111 -4.47 -16.38 -17.50
N THR A 112 -4.20 -17.67 -17.32
CA THR A 112 -3.91 -18.28 -16.01
C THR A 112 -2.64 -17.74 -15.38
N GLU A 113 -1.61 -17.50 -16.18
CA GLU A 113 -0.33 -16.96 -15.70
C GLU A 113 -0.48 -15.53 -15.19
N ILE A 114 -1.21 -14.69 -15.95
CA ILE A 114 -1.51 -13.30 -15.56
C ILE A 114 -2.29 -13.28 -14.23
N LEU A 115 -3.29 -14.15 -14.08
CA LEU A 115 -4.07 -14.26 -12.84
C LEU A 115 -3.23 -14.74 -11.65
N ILE A 116 -2.41 -15.77 -11.84
CA ILE A 116 -1.52 -16.29 -10.79
C ILE A 116 -0.53 -15.21 -10.35
N GLU A 117 0.04 -14.47 -11.30
CA GLU A 117 0.93 -13.36 -11.00
C GLU A 117 0.22 -12.25 -10.22
N ALA A 118 -1.00 -11.88 -10.63
CA ALA A 118 -1.79 -10.87 -9.93
C ALA A 118 -2.05 -11.27 -8.47
N ILE A 119 -2.46 -12.52 -8.25
CA ILE A 119 -2.68 -13.06 -6.90
C ILE A 119 -1.38 -13.04 -6.08
N ARG A 120 -0.26 -13.47 -6.65
CA ARG A 120 1.04 -13.47 -5.97
C ARG A 120 1.50 -12.08 -5.57
N LYS A 121 1.30 -11.08 -6.44
CA LYS A 121 1.65 -9.68 -6.14
C LYS A 121 0.80 -9.08 -5.01
N CYS A 122 -0.39 -9.61 -4.74
CA CYS A 122 -1.24 -9.20 -3.62
C CYS A 122 -0.84 -9.86 -2.28
N ILE A 123 0.07 -10.83 -2.26
CA ILE A 123 0.50 -11.52 -1.04
C ILE A 123 1.79 -10.86 -0.54
N GLY A 124 1.67 -10.10 0.55
CA GLY A 124 2.79 -9.47 1.23
C GLY A 124 3.46 -10.42 2.23
N VAL A 125 4.79 -10.38 2.29
CA VAL A 125 5.58 -11.06 3.32
C VAL A 125 6.47 -10.02 3.98
N GLU A 126 6.25 -9.78 5.28
CA GLU A 126 7.11 -8.89 6.06
C GLU A 126 8.24 -9.69 6.72
N ILE A 127 9.47 -9.37 6.35
CA ILE A 127 10.68 -10.01 6.89
C ILE A 127 11.38 -8.99 7.78
N HIS A 128 11.60 -9.36 9.04
CA HIS A 128 12.31 -8.53 10.00
C HIS A 128 13.75 -9.06 10.14
N GLU A 129 14.73 -8.19 9.91
CA GLU A 129 16.15 -8.52 10.02
C GLU A 129 16.81 -7.57 11.03
N MET A 130 17.54 -8.13 11.99
CA MET A 130 18.33 -7.35 12.96
C MET A 130 19.71 -7.08 12.38
N ARG A 131 20.08 -5.80 12.22
CA ARG A 131 21.41 -5.38 11.77
C ARG A 131 22.05 -4.46 12.79
N LYS A 132 23.36 -4.63 13.02
CA LYS A 132 24.14 -3.66 13.78
C LYS A 132 24.38 -2.44 12.89
N VAL A 133 23.85 -1.30 13.29
CA VAL A 133 24.07 -0.01 12.63
C VAL A 133 24.96 0.83 13.54
N TYR A 134 25.97 1.47 12.96
CA TYR A 134 26.78 2.46 13.66
C TYR A 134 26.28 3.84 13.27
N GLU A 135 25.85 4.62 14.25
CA GLU A 135 25.38 5.99 14.07
C GLU A 135 26.29 6.95 14.85
N GLY A 136 26.67 8.06 14.21
CA GLY A 136 27.53 9.06 14.80
C GLY A 136 27.80 10.22 13.84
N GLU A 137 28.19 11.35 14.39
CA GLU A 137 28.66 12.49 13.61
C GLU A 137 30.10 12.22 13.15
N LEU A 138 30.35 12.42 11.85
CA LEU A 138 31.67 12.24 11.30
C LEU A 138 32.53 13.49 11.57
N THR A 139 33.47 13.39 12.50
CA THR A 139 34.33 14.52 12.89
C THR A 139 35.49 14.76 11.92
N SER A 140 36.05 13.70 11.33
CA SER A 140 37.14 13.77 10.35
C SER A 140 37.19 12.48 9.54
N MET A 141 37.44 12.57 8.23
CA MET A 141 37.64 11.43 7.35
C MET A 141 38.91 11.67 6.54
N ASP A 142 39.86 10.73 6.61
CA ASP A 142 41.06 10.70 5.78
C ASP A 142 40.91 9.56 4.77
N ILE A 143 40.84 9.90 3.48
CA ILE A 143 40.67 8.94 2.39
C ILE A 143 42.01 8.76 1.70
N LYS A 144 42.62 7.59 1.86
CA LYS A 144 43.84 7.23 1.14
C LYS A 144 43.50 6.34 -0.04
N THR A 145 43.65 6.88 -1.23
CA THR A 145 43.52 6.14 -2.48
C THR A 145 44.84 5.51 -2.88
N ALA A 146 44.81 4.26 -3.31
CA ALA A 146 45.90 3.58 -3.97
C ALA A 146 45.42 3.04 -5.32
N PRO A 147 46.29 2.98 -6.34
CA PRO A 147 45.93 2.39 -7.62
C PRO A 147 45.58 0.91 -7.44
N HIS A 148 44.43 0.50 -7.98
CA HIS A 148 43.98 -0.88 -7.89
C HIS A 148 44.84 -1.75 -8.84
N PRO A 149 45.33 -2.94 -8.44
CA PRO A 149 46.24 -3.76 -9.26
C PRO A 149 45.71 -4.10 -10.67
N TYR A 150 44.38 -4.09 -10.84
CA TYR A 150 43.68 -4.42 -12.10
C TYR A 150 43.01 -3.23 -12.79
N ASN A 151 43.15 -2.01 -12.26
CA ASN A 151 42.73 -0.79 -12.97
C ASN A 151 43.73 0.34 -12.65
N PRO A 152 44.83 0.45 -13.44
CA PRO A 152 45.93 1.36 -13.17
C PRO A 152 45.69 2.82 -13.63
N TYR A 153 44.47 3.17 -14.04
CA TYR A 153 44.05 4.54 -14.39
C TYR A 153 43.04 5.09 -13.37
#